data_AF-A0A955IQ78-F1
#
_entry.id   AF-A0A955IQ78-F1
#
_cell.length_a   1.000
_cell.length_b   1.000
_cell.length_c   1.000
_cell.angle_alpha   90.00
_cell.angle_beta   90.00
_cell.angle_gamma   90.00
#
_symmetry.space_group_name_H-M   'P 1'
#
loop_
_entity.id
_entity.type
_entity.pdbx_description
1 polymer ?
#
loop_
_entity_poly.entity_id
_entity_poly.type
_entity_poly.pdbx_seq_one_letter_code
_entity_poly.pdbx_strand_id
1 'polypeptide(L)'
;GVRATLAGWRDQKEVVDIRFDPKVVTYAEIIRAARGVDCARTAYVYSSEQAASAQAAGHDDIAVAEGRTKPAQASDQKHTLRATAIRYVPLTPGQQTKINAALHRGEPIEPWMSPRQREIARTVTGILRRTPDAFKDLDVPDAGTDLAAYRKKLFAVIAEHSSLSS
;
A
#
# COMPACT_ATOMS: atom_id res chain seq x y z
N GLY A 1 -13.58 0.12 3.89
CA GLY A 1 -13.92 0.42 2.50
C GLY A 1 -12.74 0.74 1.57
N VAL A 2 -11.61 1.30 2.03
CA VAL A 2 -10.46 1.59 1.13
C VAL A 2 -9.87 0.32 0.51
N ARG A 3 -9.72 0.31 -0.82
CA ARG A 3 -9.22 -0.81 -1.64
C ARG A 3 -7.80 -0.58 -2.13
N ALA A 4 -7.45 0.64 -2.49
CA ALA A 4 -6.10 1.01 -2.93
C ALA A 4 -5.80 2.47 -2.61
N THR A 5 -4.53 2.76 -2.41
CA THR A 5 -3.99 4.12 -2.32
C THR A 5 -2.81 4.26 -3.28
N LEU A 6 -2.68 5.43 -3.87
CA LEU A 6 -1.58 5.79 -4.75
C LEU A 6 -1.05 7.17 -4.34
N ALA A 7 0.20 7.25 -3.90
CA ALA A 7 0.87 8.54 -3.73
C ALA A 7 1.18 9.14 -5.10
N GLY A 8 1.11 10.45 -5.22
CA GLY A 8 1.35 11.11 -6.48
C GLY A 8 1.44 12.62 -6.35
N TRP A 9 1.48 13.26 -7.50
CA TRP A 9 1.62 14.69 -7.61
C TRP A 9 0.43 15.27 -8.38
N ARG A 10 -0.11 16.37 -7.86
CA ARG A 10 -1.13 17.19 -8.50
C ARG A 10 -0.88 18.66 -8.15
N ASP A 11 -0.80 19.50 -9.17
CA ASP A 11 -0.53 20.94 -9.02
C ASP A 11 0.68 21.25 -8.13
N GLN A 12 1.77 20.49 -8.34
CA GLN A 12 3.01 20.51 -7.54
C GLN A 12 2.84 20.16 -6.06
N LYS A 13 1.66 19.71 -5.63
CA LYS A 13 1.40 19.19 -4.30
C LYS A 13 1.45 17.67 -4.31
N GLU A 14 2.00 17.09 -3.25
CA GLU A 14 1.88 15.66 -3.01
C GLU A 14 0.43 15.34 -2.64
N VAL A 15 -0.11 14.27 -3.22
CA VAL A 15 -1.49 13.82 -3.01
C VAL A 15 -1.53 12.32 -2.83
N VAL A 16 -2.56 11.85 -2.12
CA VAL A 16 -2.90 10.43 -2.05
C VAL A 16 -4.22 10.21 -2.77
N ASP A 17 -4.18 9.53 -3.91
CA ASP A 17 -5.38 9.06 -4.61
C ASP A 17 -5.93 7.80 -3.92
N ILE A 18 -7.21 7.81 -3.58
CA ILE A 18 -7.86 6.77 -2.77
C ILE A 18 -8.97 6.12 -3.60
N ARG A 19 -8.83 4.81 -3.85
CA ARG A 19 -9.92 3.98 -4.38
C ARG A 19 -10.60 3.25 -3.25
N PHE A 20 -11.91 3.38 -3.13
CA PHE A 20 -12.69 2.78 -2.06
C PHE A 20 -13.99 2.16 -2.58
N ASP A 21 -14.59 1.31 -1.76
CA ASP A 21 -15.92 0.74 -1.99
C ASP A 21 -16.98 1.60 -1.30
N PRO A 22 -17.85 2.31 -2.05
CA PRO A 22 -18.88 3.17 -1.48
C PRO A 22 -19.95 2.38 -0.70
N LYS A 23 -20.05 1.06 -0.88
CA LYS A 23 -20.95 0.21 -0.08
C LYS A 23 -20.42 -0.09 1.32
N VAL A 24 -19.14 0.20 1.58
CA VAL A 24 -18.46 -0.13 2.84
C VAL A 24 -17.95 1.12 3.57
N VAL A 25 -17.59 2.17 2.83
CA VAL A 25 -17.21 3.47 3.40
C VAL A 25 -17.70 4.59 2.49
N THR A 26 -18.29 5.62 3.06
CA THR A 26 -18.77 6.79 2.33
C THR A 26 -17.63 7.76 2.04
N TYR A 27 -17.82 8.62 1.04
CA TYR A 27 -16.87 9.69 0.73
C TYR A 27 -16.68 10.64 1.93
N ALA A 28 -17.76 10.99 2.62
CA ALA A 28 -17.72 11.84 3.81
C ALA A 28 -16.87 11.24 4.95
N GLU A 29 -16.94 9.93 5.17
CA GLU A 29 -16.08 9.25 6.15
C GLU A 29 -14.60 9.28 5.76
N ILE A 30 -14.28 9.14 4.46
CA ILE A 30 -12.91 9.29 3.97
C ILE A 30 -12.37 10.71 4.24
N ILE A 31 -13.18 11.74 3.95
CA ILE A 31 -12.79 13.14 4.20
C ILE A 31 -12.57 13.38 5.70
N ARG A 32 -13.49 12.93 6.57
CA ARG A 32 -13.33 13.07 8.03
C ARG A 32 -12.06 12.38 8.53
N ALA A 33 -11.78 11.17 8.03
CA ALA A 33 -10.56 10.44 8.37
C ALA A 33 -9.30 11.17 7.90
N ALA A 34 -9.30 11.74 6.68
CA ALA A 34 -8.16 12.48 6.15
C ALA A 34 -7.87 13.76 6.96
N ARG A 35 -8.91 14.48 7.37
CA ARG A 35 -8.78 15.67 8.25
C ARG A 35 -8.17 15.33 9.61
N GLY A 36 -8.51 14.17 10.17
CA GLY A 36 -7.98 13.73 11.47
C GLY A 36 -6.48 13.44 11.49
N VAL A 37 -5.82 13.39 10.34
CA VAL A 37 -4.37 13.07 10.21
C VAL A 37 -3.54 14.33 9.88
N ASP A 38 -4.17 15.51 9.81
CA ASP A 38 -3.53 16.82 9.50
C ASP A 38 -2.59 16.82 8.28
N CYS A 39 -2.83 15.90 7.34
CA CYS A 39 -1.96 15.67 6.17
C CYS A 39 -2.66 16.03 4.85
N ALA A 40 -3.97 16.25 4.86
CA ALA A 40 -4.78 16.53 3.67
C ALA A 40 -5.28 17.98 3.72
N ARG A 41 -4.46 18.92 3.21
CA ARG A 41 -4.83 20.34 3.15
C ARG A 41 -5.91 20.58 2.08
N THR A 42 -5.70 20.08 0.88
CA THR A 42 -6.63 20.23 -0.26
C THR A 42 -7.32 18.90 -0.59
N ALA A 43 -8.65 18.90 -0.68
CA ALA A 43 -9.41 17.76 -1.19
C ALA A 43 -9.67 17.94 -2.69
N TYR A 44 -9.10 17.05 -3.49
CA TYR A 44 -9.32 17.04 -4.94
C TYR A 44 -10.56 16.20 -5.28
N VAL A 45 -11.58 16.83 -5.87
CA VAL A 45 -12.90 16.25 -6.15
C VAL A 45 -13.12 16.04 -7.64
N TYR A 46 -13.78 14.95 -8.03
CA TYR A 46 -14.05 14.61 -9.44
C TYR A 46 -15.51 14.87 -9.86
N SER A 47 -16.38 15.30 -8.93
CA SER A 47 -17.77 15.64 -9.23
C SER A 47 -18.29 16.70 -8.26
N SER A 48 -19.38 17.38 -8.66
CA SER A 48 -20.11 18.33 -7.80
C SER A 48 -20.67 17.65 -6.54
N GLU A 49 -21.08 16.38 -6.64
CA GLU A 49 -21.54 15.58 -5.49
C GLU A 49 -20.43 15.33 -4.46
N GLN A 50 -19.20 15.05 -4.93
CA GLN A 50 -18.04 14.94 -4.04
C GLN A 50 -17.69 16.29 -3.41
N ALA A 51 -17.78 17.39 -4.16
CA ALA A 51 -17.56 18.73 -3.63
C ALA A 51 -18.54 19.05 -2.49
N ALA A 52 -19.85 18.83 -2.72
CA ALA A 52 -20.88 19.02 -1.71
C ALA A 52 -20.66 18.12 -0.48
N SER A 53 -20.27 16.86 -0.71
CA SER A 53 -19.99 15.91 0.37
C SER A 53 -18.75 16.28 1.20
N ALA A 54 -17.70 16.83 0.57
CA ALA A 54 -16.51 17.34 1.26
C ALA A 54 -16.84 18.57 2.11
N GLN A 55 -17.61 19.52 1.56
CA GLN A 55 -18.08 20.71 2.29
C GLN A 55 -18.94 20.31 3.50
N ALA A 56 -19.90 19.40 3.32
CA ALA A 56 -20.74 18.90 4.41
C ALA A 56 -19.95 18.14 5.48
N ALA A 57 -18.76 17.60 5.14
CA ALA A 57 -17.83 16.98 6.07
C ALA A 57 -16.87 18.00 6.73
N GLY A 58 -17.05 19.29 6.47
CA GLY A 58 -16.28 20.40 7.04
C GLY A 58 -14.88 20.55 6.44
N HIS A 59 -14.70 20.22 5.16
CA HIS A 59 -13.46 20.46 4.43
C HIS A 59 -13.61 21.67 3.52
N ASP A 60 -12.85 22.74 3.79
CA ASP A 60 -13.07 24.03 3.13
C ASP A 60 -12.18 24.23 1.88
N ASP A 61 -10.98 23.64 1.86
CA ASP A 61 -10.04 23.73 0.73
C ASP A 61 -10.29 22.58 -0.26
N ILE A 62 -11.16 22.85 -1.24
CA ILE A 62 -11.60 21.90 -2.27
C ILE A 62 -11.17 22.40 -3.65
N ALA A 63 -10.55 21.53 -4.44
CA ALA A 63 -10.18 21.80 -5.82
C ALA A 63 -10.79 20.77 -6.76
N VAL A 64 -11.30 21.20 -7.91
CA VAL A 64 -11.78 20.27 -8.95
C VAL A 64 -10.57 19.59 -9.58
N ALA A 65 -10.60 18.27 -9.58
CA ALA A 65 -9.56 17.43 -10.12
C ALA A 65 -9.73 17.30 -11.64
N GLU A 66 -8.98 18.09 -12.41
CA GLU A 66 -8.86 17.86 -13.84
C GLU A 66 -7.89 16.69 -14.11
N GLY A 67 -8.33 15.67 -14.85
CA GLY A 67 -7.48 14.53 -15.23
C GLY A 67 -7.04 13.63 -14.07
N ARG A 68 -6.08 12.73 -14.37
CA ARG A 68 -5.57 11.72 -13.42
C ARG A 68 -4.37 12.26 -12.65
N THR A 69 -4.23 11.83 -11.39
CA THR A 69 -3.04 12.09 -10.58
C THR A 69 -1.79 11.51 -11.26
N LYS A 70 -0.71 12.28 -11.32
CA LYS A 70 0.58 11.77 -11.79
C LYS A 70 1.16 10.87 -10.69
N PRO A 71 1.34 9.57 -10.91
CA PRO A 71 1.87 8.69 -9.87
C PRO A 71 3.28 9.14 -9.47
N ALA A 72 3.57 9.10 -8.17
CA ALA A 72 4.94 9.22 -7.69
C ALA A 72 5.76 8.02 -8.17
N GLN A 73 7.09 8.08 -8.04
CA GLN A 73 7.93 6.96 -8.44
C GLN A 73 7.51 5.70 -7.68
N ALA A 74 7.69 4.53 -8.30
CA ALA A 74 7.34 3.28 -7.64
C ALA A 74 8.06 3.13 -6.29
N SER A 75 9.29 3.65 -6.17
CA SER A 75 10.08 3.81 -4.94
C SER A 75 9.29 4.39 -3.77
N ASP A 76 8.44 5.38 -4.06
CA ASP A 76 7.80 6.23 -3.06
C ASP A 76 6.45 5.65 -2.61
N GLN A 77 5.98 4.60 -3.29
CA GLN A 77 4.77 3.89 -2.90
C GLN A 77 5.06 2.92 -1.76
N LYS A 78 4.21 2.97 -0.71
CA LYS A 78 4.22 1.99 0.40
C LYS A 78 5.60 1.91 1.09
N HIS A 79 6.19 3.07 1.35
CA HIS A 79 7.53 3.23 1.90
C HIS A 79 7.78 2.35 3.14
N THR A 80 6.86 2.33 4.10
CA THR A 80 7.01 1.53 5.32
C THR A 80 7.06 0.03 5.04
N LEU A 81 6.22 -0.47 4.15
CA LEU A 81 6.27 -1.88 3.73
C LEU A 81 7.62 -2.20 3.06
N ARG A 82 8.11 -1.31 2.19
CA ARG A 82 9.39 -1.48 1.46
C ARG A 82 10.61 -1.50 2.38
N ALA A 83 10.55 -0.84 3.54
CA ALA A 83 11.60 -0.88 4.54
C ALA A 83 11.71 -2.22 5.30
N THR A 84 10.77 -3.16 5.09
CA THR A 84 10.72 -4.44 5.82
C THR A 84 10.93 -5.65 4.92
N ALA A 85 11.27 -6.78 5.52
CA ALA A 85 11.30 -8.09 4.86
C ALA A 85 9.95 -8.47 4.22
N ILE A 86 8.85 -7.89 4.71
CA ILE A 86 7.49 -8.18 4.24
C ILE A 86 7.28 -7.77 2.78
N ARG A 87 8.13 -6.88 2.22
CA ARG A 87 8.08 -6.48 0.81
C ARG A 87 8.12 -7.66 -0.17
N TYR A 88 8.79 -8.76 0.18
CA TYR A 88 8.87 -9.94 -0.70
C TYR A 88 7.68 -10.89 -0.56
N VAL A 89 6.79 -10.67 0.41
CA VAL A 89 5.62 -11.54 0.61
C VAL A 89 4.61 -11.28 -0.52
N PRO A 90 4.04 -12.34 -1.14
CA PRO A 90 3.08 -12.19 -2.24
C PRO A 90 1.72 -11.71 -1.70
N LEU A 91 1.58 -10.40 -1.56
CA LEU A 91 0.42 -9.70 -1.02
C LEU A 91 -0.41 -9.08 -2.14
N THR A 92 -1.74 -9.13 -2.02
CA THR A 92 -2.62 -8.38 -2.94
C THR A 92 -2.47 -6.87 -2.72
N PRO A 93 -2.83 -6.02 -3.69
CA PRO A 93 -2.71 -4.56 -3.56
C PRO A 93 -3.45 -4.00 -2.32
N GLY A 94 -4.62 -4.57 -2.00
CA GLY A 94 -5.38 -4.23 -0.81
C GLY A 94 -4.65 -4.62 0.48
N GLN A 95 -4.09 -5.84 0.55
CA GLN A 95 -3.28 -6.28 1.70
C GLN A 95 -2.06 -5.39 1.88
N GLN A 96 -1.32 -5.09 0.82
CA GLN A 96 -0.16 -4.19 0.90
C GLN A 96 -0.53 -2.82 1.45
N THR A 97 -1.70 -2.29 1.08
CA THR A 97 -2.20 -1.00 1.59
C THR A 97 -2.48 -1.06 3.09
N LYS A 98 -3.18 -2.12 3.53
CA LYS A 98 -3.50 -2.32 4.95
C LYS A 98 -2.27 -2.56 5.81
N ILE A 99 -1.35 -3.38 5.33
CA ILE A 99 -0.10 -3.71 6.01
C ILE A 99 0.82 -2.49 6.08
N ASN A 100 0.98 -1.73 4.99
CA ASN A 100 1.77 -0.49 5.04
C ASN A 100 1.24 0.49 6.10
N ALA A 101 -0.08 0.64 6.17
CA ALA A 101 -0.72 1.51 7.15
C ALA A 101 -0.58 1.00 8.59
N ALA A 102 -0.74 -0.32 8.81
CA ALA A 102 -0.53 -0.94 10.12
C ALA A 102 0.93 -0.80 10.59
N LEU A 103 1.90 -1.08 9.71
CA LEU A 103 3.32 -0.88 10.01
C LEU A 103 3.64 0.57 10.39
N HIS A 104 3.07 1.54 9.66
CA HIS A 104 3.27 2.96 9.96
C HIS A 104 2.73 3.35 11.35
N ARG A 105 1.65 2.72 11.80
CA ARG A 105 1.05 2.94 13.13
C ARG A 105 1.61 2.04 14.23
N GLY A 106 2.55 1.14 13.92
CA GLY A 106 3.05 0.14 14.89
C GLY A 106 2.01 -0.92 15.29
N GLU A 107 1.00 -1.15 14.46
CA GLU A 107 -0.07 -2.13 14.69
C GLU A 107 0.28 -3.53 14.15
N PRO A 108 -0.35 -4.61 14.68
CA PRO A 108 -0.22 -5.96 14.15
C PRO A 108 -0.61 -6.06 12.67
N ILE A 109 0.19 -6.77 11.89
CA ILE A 109 -0.02 -6.95 10.43
C ILE A 109 -0.64 -8.30 10.08
N GLU A 110 -0.56 -9.26 11.00
CA GLU A 110 -1.04 -10.64 10.88
C GLU A 110 -2.52 -10.76 10.51
N PRO A 111 -3.44 -9.89 11.00
CA PRO A 111 -4.85 -9.94 10.60
C PRO A 111 -5.07 -9.76 9.09
N TRP A 112 -4.14 -9.09 8.41
CA TRP A 112 -4.21 -8.83 6.97
C TRP A 112 -3.54 -9.91 6.13
N MET A 113 -2.99 -10.96 6.77
CA MET A 113 -2.21 -12.01 6.12
C MET A 113 -2.86 -13.38 6.32
N SER A 114 -2.90 -14.16 5.24
CA SER A 114 -3.25 -15.59 5.34
C SER A 114 -2.19 -16.37 6.13
N PRO A 115 -2.53 -17.53 6.73
CA PRO A 115 -1.56 -18.34 7.46
C PRO A 115 -0.29 -18.66 6.65
N ARG A 116 -0.47 -18.96 5.35
CA ARG A 116 0.65 -19.21 4.43
C ARG A 116 1.53 -17.97 4.21
N GLN A 117 0.94 -16.78 4.10
CA GLN A 117 1.72 -15.53 3.97
C GLN A 117 2.53 -15.24 5.23
N ARG A 118 2.01 -15.56 6.41
CA ARG A 118 2.76 -15.41 7.68
C ARG A 118 3.96 -16.35 7.72
N GLU A 119 3.80 -17.58 7.25
CA GLU A 119 4.91 -18.53 7.18
C GLU A 119 6.00 -18.05 6.21
N ILE A 120 5.59 -17.60 5.01
CA ILE A 120 6.52 -16.99 4.05
C ILE A 120 7.27 -15.81 4.67
N ALA A 121 6.58 -14.94 5.41
CA ALA A 121 7.20 -13.79 6.06
C ALA A 121 8.27 -14.19 7.08
N ARG A 122 8.01 -15.23 7.90
CA ARG A 122 9.01 -15.77 8.84
C ARG A 122 10.23 -16.30 8.10
N THR A 123 10.02 -17.09 7.05
CA THR A 123 11.10 -17.67 6.24
C THR A 123 11.95 -16.59 5.58
N VAL A 124 11.32 -15.64 4.89
CA VAL A 124 12.01 -14.51 4.23
C VAL A 124 12.79 -13.68 5.24
N THR A 125 12.20 -13.36 6.39
CA THR A 125 12.89 -12.61 7.46
C THR A 125 14.10 -13.37 7.98
N GLY A 126 13.97 -14.68 8.20
CA GLY A 126 15.07 -15.55 8.64
C GLY A 126 16.22 -15.62 7.63
N ILE A 127 15.89 -15.70 6.33
CA ILE A 127 16.89 -15.69 5.25
C ILE A 127 17.59 -14.34 5.19
N LEU A 128 16.86 -13.22 5.14
CA LEU A 128 17.45 -11.87 5.05
C LEU A 128 18.34 -11.53 6.25
N ARG A 129 18.05 -12.07 7.44
CA ARG A 129 18.91 -11.89 8.62
C ARG A 129 20.28 -12.58 8.45
N ARG A 130 20.34 -13.69 7.71
CA ARG A 130 21.58 -14.45 7.46
C ARG A 130 22.28 -14.01 6.17
N THR A 131 21.49 -13.64 5.17
CA THR A 131 21.93 -13.30 3.82
C THR A 131 21.12 -12.10 3.35
N PRO A 132 21.55 -10.86 3.69
CA PRO A 132 20.81 -9.64 3.38
C PRO A 132 20.50 -9.43 1.89
N ASP A 133 21.36 -9.97 1.02
CA ASP A 133 21.27 -9.83 -0.42
C ASP A 133 20.56 -11.01 -1.12
N ALA A 134 20.01 -11.98 -0.37
CA ALA A 134 19.39 -13.19 -0.92
C ALA A 134 18.28 -12.93 -1.96
N PHE A 135 17.60 -11.79 -1.85
CA PHE A 135 16.48 -11.43 -2.72
C PHE A 135 16.77 -10.19 -3.57
N LYS A 136 18.05 -9.81 -3.76
CA LYS A 136 18.42 -8.58 -4.49
C LYS A 136 17.95 -8.58 -5.95
N ASP A 137 17.92 -9.77 -6.57
CA ASP A 137 17.55 -9.96 -7.98
C ASP A 137 16.04 -10.27 -8.15
N LEU A 138 15.28 -10.22 -7.05
CA LEU A 138 13.84 -10.47 -7.05
C LEU A 138 13.06 -9.16 -7.04
N ASP A 139 12.33 -8.88 -8.12
CA ASP A 139 11.44 -7.73 -8.21
C ASP A 139 10.32 -7.79 -7.17
N VAL A 140 10.18 -6.73 -6.36
CA VAL A 140 9.12 -6.63 -5.35
C VAL A 140 7.74 -6.53 -6.05
N PRO A 141 6.76 -7.35 -5.66
CA PRO A 141 5.47 -7.41 -6.34
C PRO A 141 4.66 -6.13 -6.10
N ASP A 142 4.12 -5.57 -7.18
CA ASP A 142 3.29 -4.37 -7.22
C ASP A 142 1.85 -4.65 -7.68
N ALA A 143 1.09 -3.60 -8.01
CA ALA A 143 -0.31 -3.72 -8.40
C ALA A 143 -0.56 -4.43 -9.74
N GLY A 144 0.45 -4.51 -10.62
CA GLY A 144 0.37 -5.19 -11.92
C GLY A 144 1.00 -6.58 -11.94
N THR A 145 1.63 -6.99 -10.84
CA THR A 145 2.40 -8.23 -10.79
C THR A 145 1.51 -9.47 -10.83
N ASP A 146 1.83 -10.43 -11.71
CA ASP A 146 1.28 -11.78 -11.64
C ASP A 146 1.83 -12.49 -10.38
N LEU A 147 0.98 -12.56 -9.36
CA LEU A 147 1.34 -13.16 -8.07
C LEU A 147 1.61 -14.67 -8.16
N ALA A 148 1.07 -15.38 -9.15
CA ALA A 148 1.35 -16.81 -9.32
C ALA A 148 2.75 -17.01 -9.88
N ALA A 149 3.10 -16.28 -10.94
CA ALA A 149 4.45 -16.29 -11.51
C ALA A 149 5.49 -15.82 -10.49
N TYR A 150 5.20 -14.73 -9.76
CA TYR A 150 6.06 -14.22 -8.70
C TYR A 150 6.30 -15.25 -7.59
N ARG A 151 5.26 -15.94 -7.12
CA ARG A 151 5.38 -16.99 -6.09
C ARG A 151 6.34 -18.10 -6.51
N LYS A 152 6.33 -18.49 -7.79
CA LYS A 152 7.25 -19.51 -8.31
C LYS A 152 8.71 -19.06 -8.17
N LYS A 153 9.02 -17.81 -8.56
CA LYS A 153 10.36 -17.23 -8.41
C LYS A 153 10.78 -17.11 -6.94
N LEU A 154 9.90 -16.59 -6.08
CA LEU A 154 10.16 -16.46 -4.65
C LEU A 154 10.50 -17.81 -4.00
N PHE A 155 9.75 -18.87 -4.32
CA PHE A 155 10.00 -20.18 -3.73
C PHE A 155 11.29 -20.83 -4.25
N ALA A 156 11.72 -20.53 -5.47
CA ALA A 156 13.03 -20.97 -5.95
C ALA A 156 14.17 -20.36 -5.12
N VAL A 157 14.12 -19.06 -4.87
CA VAL A 157 15.10 -18.36 -4.02
C VAL A 157 15.06 -18.88 -2.58
N ILE A 158 13.87 -19.09 -2.02
CA ILE A 158 13.74 -19.67 -0.68
C ILE A 158 14.38 -21.07 -0.63
N ALA A 159 14.11 -21.93 -1.62
CA ALA A 159 14.65 -23.29 -1.65
C ALA A 159 16.19 -23.29 -1.72
N GLU A 160 16.77 -22.42 -2.54
CA GLU A 160 18.23 -22.24 -2.67
C GLU A 160 18.89 -21.87 -1.33
N HIS A 161 18.29 -20.95 -0.57
CA HIS A 161 18.86 -20.53 0.72
C HIS A 161 18.50 -21.44 1.90
N SER A 162 17.44 -22.25 1.77
CA SER A 162 17.10 -23.28 2.76
C SER A 162 18.03 -24.49 2.67
N SER A 163 18.49 -24.88 1.48
CA SER A 163 19.42 -26.00 1.31
C SER A 163 20.84 -25.69 1.78
N LEU A 164 21.25 -24.42 1.78
CA LEU A 164 22.56 -23.96 2.28
C LEU A 164 22.66 -23.91 3.83
N SER A 165 21.57 -24.17 4.53
CA SER A 165 21.51 -24.16 6.01
C SER A 165 21.40 -25.55 6.63
N SER A 166 21.50 -26.62 5.83
CA SER A 166 21.46 -28.03 6.24
C SER A 166 22.85 -28.65 6.15
#